data_AF-A0A7Y9NHR4-F1
#
_entry.id   AF-A0A7Y9NHR4-F1
#
_cell.length_a   1.000
_cell.length_b   1.000
_cell.length_c   1.000
_cell.angle_alpha   90.00
_cell.angle_beta   90.00
_cell.angle_gamma   90.00
#
_symmetry.space_group_name_H-M   'P 1'
#
loop_
_entity.id
_entity.type
_entity.pdbx_description
1 polymer ?
#
loop_
_entity_poly.entity_id
_entity_poly.type
_entity_poly.pdbx_seq_one_letter_code
_entity_poly.pdbx_strand_id
1 'polypeptide(L)'
;MSDVSIPRPRILPTTLSSGQRGTEYQYAFIRDGKRIGGLGFEGPDAIVEIEGRREWVFTFDLTHEQTIRSMLSFKDAFGSTDDDLTYLRDLSLGLVLAYAGRTDNDQNLRYVAITTSEALASAGVVIFDTSSLVPESTLVLSEIAIPARAD
;
A
#
# COMPACT_ATOMS: atom_id res chain seq x y z
N MET A 1 6.26 15.70 20.17
CA MET A 1 6.81 15.44 18.83
C MET A 1 5.69 15.67 17.84
N SER A 2 5.99 16.18 16.65
CA SER A 2 5.01 16.39 15.59
C SER A 2 4.84 15.10 14.78
N ASP A 3 3.58 14.69 14.59
CA ASP A 3 3.23 13.50 13.83
C ASP A 3 3.61 13.67 12.34
N VAL A 4 3.97 12.56 11.70
CA VAL A 4 4.23 12.53 10.26
C VAL A 4 2.91 12.53 9.52
N SER A 5 2.79 13.41 8.53
CA SER A 5 1.64 13.44 7.61
C SER A 5 1.97 12.82 6.27
N ILE A 6 1.00 12.09 5.72
CA ILE A 6 1.04 11.46 4.40
C ILE A 6 -0.03 12.16 3.53
N PRO A 7 0.32 13.16 2.72
CA PRO A 7 -0.62 13.77 1.78
C PRO A 7 -1.00 12.77 0.68
N ARG A 8 -2.06 13.11 -0.07
CA ARG A 8 -2.47 12.37 -1.26
C ARG A 8 -1.29 12.18 -2.22
N PRO A 9 -1.07 10.96 -2.76
CA PRO A 9 0.03 10.73 -3.68
C PRO A 9 -0.20 11.46 -5.00
N ARG A 10 0.90 11.73 -5.70
CA ARG A 10 0.84 11.95 -7.14
C ARG A 10 0.68 10.57 -7.79
N ILE A 11 -0.26 10.47 -8.73
CA ILE A 11 -0.52 9.25 -9.48
C ILE A 11 -0.21 9.48 -10.96
N LEU A 12 0.41 8.50 -11.61
CA LEU A 12 0.70 8.52 -13.05
C LEU A 12 0.28 7.17 -13.66
N PRO A 13 -0.29 7.16 -14.88
CA PRO A 13 -0.52 5.91 -15.59
C PRO A 13 0.83 5.27 -15.96
N THR A 14 0.94 3.96 -15.80
CA THR A 14 2.13 3.18 -16.19
C THR A 14 1.74 1.91 -16.96
N THR A 15 2.73 1.26 -17.57
CA THR A 15 2.63 -0.08 -18.12
C THR A 15 3.54 -0.99 -17.31
N LEU A 16 2.94 -1.93 -16.59
CA LEU A 16 3.66 -2.86 -15.73
C LEU A 16 4.56 -3.78 -16.56
N SER A 17 5.52 -4.44 -15.90
CA SER A 17 6.41 -5.43 -16.54
C SER A 17 5.66 -6.58 -17.23
N SER A 18 4.45 -6.89 -16.77
CA SER A 18 3.53 -7.86 -17.38
C SER A 18 2.86 -7.36 -18.66
N GLY A 19 3.05 -6.09 -19.04
CA GLY A 19 2.37 -5.41 -20.15
C GLY A 19 0.97 -4.91 -19.82
N GLN A 20 0.48 -5.15 -18.60
CA GLN A 20 -0.82 -4.65 -18.14
C GLN A 20 -0.74 -3.16 -17.79
N ARG A 21 -1.89 -2.48 -17.89
CA ARG A 21 -2.02 -1.11 -17.36
C ARG A 21 -1.92 -1.13 -15.85
N GLY A 22 -1.22 -0.16 -15.30
CA GLY A 22 -1.15 0.05 -13.86
C GLY A 22 -1.08 1.53 -13.52
N THR A 23 -0.92 1.80 -12.23
CA THR A 23 -0.69 3.13 -11.68
C THR A 23 0.65 3.17 -10.97
N GLU A 24 1.44 4.20 -11.23
CA GLU A 24 2.59 4.59 -10.42
C GLU A 24 2.13 5.54 -9.33
N TYR A 25 2.48 5.21 -8.08
CA TYR A 25 2.18 5.98 -6.88
C TYR A 25 3.43 6.67 -6.37
N GLN A 26 3.36 7.98 -6.15
CA GLN A 26 4.46 8.77 -5.59
C GLN A 26 4.01 9.50 -4.33
N TYR A 27 4.45 9.01 -3.17
CA TYR A 27 4.17 9.57 -1.86
C TYR A 27 5.30 10.47 -1.36
N ALA A 28 4.91 11.47 -0.58
CA ALA A 28 5.81 12.28 0.23
C ALA A 28 5.49 12.06 1.71
N PHE A 29 6.50 12.15 2.57
CA PHE A 29 6.33 12.14 4.01
C PHE A 29 6.74 13.50 4.57
N ILE A 30 5.87 14.12 5.36
CA ILE A 30 6.02 15.50 5.81
C ILE A 30 5.95 15.57 7.34
N ARG A 31 6.95 16.20 7.95
CA ARG A 31 6.97 16.57 9.37
C ARG A 31 7.22 18.08 9.49
N ASP A 32 6.43 18.76 10.31
CA ASP A 32 6.54 20.22 10.51
C ASP A 32 6.57 21.04 9.21
N GLY A 33 5.76 20.62 8.23
CA GLY A 33 5.70 21.23 6.91
C GLY A 33 6.93 21.00 6.02
N LYS A 34 7.91 20.19 6.46
CA LYS A 34 9.11 19.83 5.68
C LYS A 34 9.04 18.38 5.21
N ARG A 35 9.44 18.15 3.97
CA ARG A 35 9.57 16.80 3.41
C ARG A 35 10.74 16.08 4.10
N ILE A 36 10.44 14.95 4.73
CA ILE A 36 11.44 14.06 5.35
C ILE A 36 11.75 12.84 4.49
N GLY A 37 10.96 12.59 3.44
CA GLY A 37 11.15 11.45 2.56
C GLY A 37 10.09 11.33 1.47
N GLY A 38 10.13 10.22 0.76
CA GLY A 38 9.09 9.82 -0.16
C GLY A 38 9.25 8.36 -0.57
N LEU A 39 8.18 7.81 -1.11
CA LEU A 39 8.09 6.41 -1.51
C LEU A 39 7.42 6.33 -2.88
N GLY A 40 8.02 5.57 -3.78
CA GLY A 40 7.49 5.31 -5.11
C GLY A 40 7.31 3.81 -5.34
N PHE A 41 6.19 3.41 -5.92
CA PHE A 41 5.91 2.04 -6.34
C PHE A 41 4.82 2.03 -7.40
N GLU A 42 4.66 0.90 -8.07
CA GLU A 42 3.60 0.68 -9.05
C GLU A 42 2.55 -0.28 -8.50
N GLY A 43 1.44 -0.43 -9.21
CA GLY A 43 0.57 -1.58 -9.02
C GLY A 43 -0.56 -1.64 -10.04
N PRO A 44 -1.17 -2.83 -10.21
CA PRO A 44 -2.24 -3.04 -11.17
C PRO A 44 -3.55 -2.40 -10.70
N ASP A 45 -4.27 -1.83 -11.66
CA ASP A 45 -5.66 -1.44 -11.48
C ASP A 45 -6.55 -2.47 -12.16
N ALA A 46 -7.53 -3.00 -11.43
CA ALA A 46 -8.45 -4.00 -11.94
C ALA A 46 -9.91 -3.57 -11.72
N ILE A 47 -10.79 -3.97 -12.65
CA ILE A 47 -12.22 -3.96 -12.43
C ILE A 47 -12.65 -5.40 -12.21
N VAL A 48 -13.20 -5.71 -11.05
CA VAL A 48 -13.76 -7.02 -10.73
C VAL A 48 -15.27 -6.92 -10.62
N GLU A 49 -15.95 -8.02 -10.89
CA GLU A 49 -17.40 -8.15 -10.69
C GLU A 49 -17.66 -9.11 -9.54
N ILE A 50 -18.21 -8.59 -8.44
CA ILE A 50 -18.52 -9.35 -7.23
C ILE A 50 -20.03 -9.22 -7.01
N GLU A 51 -20.73 -10.36 -7.01
CA GLU A 51 -22.19 -10.41 -6.77
C GLU A 51 -23.00 -9.45 -7.67
N GLY A 52 -22.58 -9.30 -8.94
CA GLY A 52 -23.22 -8.42 -9.92
C GLY A 52 -22.95 -6.93 -9.71
N ARG A 53 -22.01 -6.56 -8.81
CA ARG A 53 -21.55 -5.18 -8.62
C ARG A 53 -20.11 -5.05 -9.12
N ARG A 54 -19.87 -3.99 -9.90
CA ARG A 54 -18.51 -3.64 -10.34
C ARG A 54 -17.75 -3.00 -9.18
N GLU A 55 -16.54 -3.46 -8.94
CA GLU A 55 -15.60 -2.92 -7.97
C GLU A 55 -14.29 -2.58 -8.67
N TRP A 56 -13.80 -1.36 -8.47
CA TRP A 56 -12.45 -0.97 -8.88
C TRP A 56 -11.46 -1.28 -7.77
N VAL A 57 -10.46 -2.08 -8.09
CA VAL A 57 -9.40 -2.48 -7.18
C VAL A 57 -8.12 -1.78 -7.56
N PHE A 58 -7.64 -0.90 -6.68
CA PHE A 58 -6.35 -0.25 -6.75
C PHE A 58 -5.37 -1.05 -5.90
N THR A 59 -4.39 -1.68 -6.55
CA THR A 59 -3.39 -2.51 -5.86
C THR A 59 -2.12 -1.71 -5.66
N PHE A 60 -1.59 -1.69 -4.44
CA PHE A 60 -0.26 -1.17 -4.14
C PHE A 60 0.69 -2.36 -4.09
N ASP A 61 1.51 -2.52 -5.12
CA ASP A 61 2.42 -3.65 -5.23
C ASP A 61 3.72 -3.37 -4.45
N LEU A 62 3.78 -3.92 -3.24
CA LEU A 62 4.93 -3.82 -2.34
C LEU A 62 5.69 -5.17 -2.28
N THR A 63 5.62 -5.97 -3.33
CA THR A 63 6.29 -7.28 -3.43
C THR A 63 7.78 -7.19 -3.72
N HIS A 64 8.31 -5.99 -3.97
CA HIS A 64 9.73 -5.79 -4.19
C HIS A 64 10.49 -5.56 -2.88
N GLU A 65 11.54 -6.34 -2.64
CA GLU A 65 12.44 -6.21 -1.47
C GLU A 65 12.89 -4.77 -1.24
N GLN A 66 13.31 -4.08 -2.30
CA GLN A 66 13.79 -2.70 -2.20
C GLN A 66 12.69 -1.73 -1.74
N THR A 67 11.44 -1.97 -2.12
CA THR A 67 10.29 -1.17 -1.67
C THR A 67 10.07 -1.37 -0.17
N ILE A 68 10.11 -2.61 0.31
CA ILE A 68 9.96 -2.94 1.74
C ILE A 68 11.11 -2.33 2.55
N ARG A 69 12.36 -2.46 2.10
CA ARG A 69 13.52 -1.84 2.76
C ARG A 69 13.41 -0.32 2.80
N SER A 70 12.91 0.28 1.72
CA SER A 70 12.68 1.73 1.67
C SER A 70 11.61 2.14 2.69
N MET A 71 10.51 1.38 2.81
CA MET A 71 9.50 1.61 3.85
C MET A 71 10.11 1.50 5.27
N LEU A 72 10.85 0.43 5.56
CA LEU A 72 11.50 0.21 6.86
C LEU A 72 12.50 1.32 7.21
N SER A 73 13.16 1.91 6.21
CA SER A 73 14.11 3.02 6.44
C SER A 73 13.47 4.27 7.07
N PHE A 74 12.14 4.40 7.01
CA PHE A 74 11.41 5.51 7.62
C PHE A 74 10.98 5.24 9.06
N LYS A 75 11.21 4.05 9.62
CA LYS A 75 10.72 3.64 10.94
C LYS A 75 11.19 4.55 12.07
N ASP A 76 12.51 4.77 12.17
CA ASP A 76 13.11 5.70 13.12
C ASP A 76 12.64 7.12 12.86
N ALA A 77 12.58 7.51 11.59
CA ALA A 77 12.09 8.81 11.20
C ALA A 77 10.62 8.99 11.59
N PHE A 78 9.81 7.95 11.71
CA PHE A 78 8.41 8.01 12.13
C PHE A 78 8.25 7.84 13.66
N GLY A 79 9.32 7.46 14.35
CA GLY A 79 9.32 7.23 15.80
C GLY A 79 8.58 5.95 16.21
N SER A 80 8.37 5.00 15.30
CA SER A 80 7.72 3.73 15.63
C SER A 80 8.70 2.80 16.33
N THR A 81 8.22 2.18 17.41
CA THR A 81 8.94 1.14 18.17
C THR A 81 8.37 -0.26 17.92
N ASP A 82 7.41 -0.38 17.02
CA ASP A 82 6.71 -1.63 16.73
C ASP A 82 7.66 -2.63 16.07
N ASP A 83 7.27 -3.90 15.96
CA ASP A 83 8.01 -4.83 15.09
C ASP A 83 7.85 -4.43 13.61
N ASP A 84 8.74 -4.93 12.76
CA ASP A 84 8.77 -4.55 11.34
C ASP A 84 7.47 -4.85 10.59
N LEU A 85 6.81 -5.97 10.90
CA LEU A 85 5.58 -6.34 10.21
C LEU A 85 4.42 -5.43 10.63
N THR A 86 4.29 -5.16 11.93
CA THR A 86 3.30 -4.21 12.44
C THR A 86 3.51 -2.82 11.86
N TYR A 87 4.75 -2.33 11.86
CA TYR A 87 5.09 -1.05 11.23
C TYR A 87 4.73 -0.99 9.74
N LEU A 88 5.02 -2.05 8.97
CA LEU A 88 4.70 -2.12 7.55
C LEU A 88 3.18 -2.10 7.29
N ARG A 89 2.39 -2.78 8.13
CA ARG A 89 0.91 -2.76 8.05
C ARG A 89 0.36 -1.37 8.30
N ASP A 90 0.83 -0.70 9.36
CA ASP A 90 0.36 0.64 9.73
C ASP A 90 0.77 1.70 8.69
N LEU A 91 2.00 1.63 8.19
CA LEU A 91 2.43 2.49 7.09
C LEU A 91 1.59 2.24 5.83
N SER A 92 1.35 0.98 5.46
CA SER A 92 0.53 0.62 4.30
C SER A 92 -0.90 1.15 4.43
N LEU A 93 -1.49 1.04 5.61
CA LEU A 93 -2.80 1.62 5.92
C LEU A 93 -2.79 3.14 5.74
N GLY A 94 -1.76 3.82 6.24
CA GLY A 94 -1.59 5.27 6.06
C GLY A 94 -1.50 5.68 4.58
N LEU A 95 -0.78 4.91 3.76
CA LEU A 95 -0.68 5.14 2.31
C LEU A 95 -2.06 4.96 1.64
N VAL A 96 -2.75 3.87 1.95
CA VAL A 96 -4.08 3.56 1.42
C VAL A 96 -5.08 4.66 1.78
N LEU A 97 -5.15 5.06 3.06
CA LEU A 97 -6.07 6.11 3.52
C LEU A 97 -5.77 7.47 2.87
N ALA A 98 -4.49 7.80 2.68
CA ALA A 98 -4.08 9.03 2.01
C ALA A 98 -4.53 9.09 0.54
N TYR A 99 -4.66 7.93 -0.14
CA TYR A 99 -5.16 7.86 -1.51
C TYR A 99 -6.69 7.78 -1.58
N ALA A 100 -7.31 7.00 -0.70
CA ALA A 100 -8.73 6.70 -0.68
C ALA A 100 -9.66 7.89 -0.38
N GLY A 101 -9.11 9.10 -0.16
CA GLY A 101 -9.83 10.33 0.19
C GLY A 101 -10.78 10.91 -0.87
N ARG A 102 -11.32 10.12 -1.80
CA ARG A 102 -12.49 10.49 -2.63
C ARG A 102 -13.70 9.67 -2.18
N THR A 103 -14.70 10.35 -1.66
CA THR A 103 -15.98 9.77 -1.19
C THR A 103 -17.15 10.09 -2.13
N ASP A 104 -16.86 10.62 -3.33
CA ASP A 104 -17.82 10.94 -4.39
C ASP A 104 -17.91 9.84 -5.45
N ASN A 105 -17.53 8.61 -5.10
CA ASN A 105 -17.48 7.46 -6.00
C ASN A 105 -18.88 6.89 -6.31
N ASP A 106 -19.16 6.74 -7.60
CA ASP A 106 -20.35 6.09 -8.17
C ASP A 106 -20.22 4.56 -8.26
N GLN A 107 -19.03 4.04 -7.98
CA GLN A 107 -18.68 2.62 -8.03
C GLN A 107 -18.03 2.18 -6.72
N ASN A 108 -18.11 0.88 -6.39
CA ASN A 108 -17.36 0.36 -5.23
C ASN A 108 -15.87 0.47 -5.52
N LEU A 109 -15.11 0.98 -4.56
CA LEU A 109 -13.67 1.09 -4.65
C LEU A 109 -13.03 0.20 -3.58
N ARG A 110 -11.94 -0.45 -3.93
CA ARG A 110 -11.11 -1.21 -3.01
C ARG A 110 -9.66 -0.82 -3.21
N TYR A 111 -8.99 -0.57 -2.11
CA TYR A 111 -7.57 -0.23 -2.07
C TYR A 111 -6.87 -1.30 -1.25
N VAL A 112 -5.90 -1.99 -1.86
CA VAL A 112 -5.23 -3.11 -1.21
C VAL A 112 -3.72 -2.96 -1.37
N ALA A 113 -3.00 -3.02 -0.26
CA ALA A 113 -1.55 -3.09 -0.25
C ALA A 113 -1.11 -4.53 -0.03
N ILE A 114 -0.33 -5.04 -0.97
CA ILE A 114 0.09 -6.44 -0.98
C ILE A 114 1.61 -6.57 -0.97
N THR A 115 2.08 -7.69 -0.45
CA THR A 115 3.47 -8.13 -0.53
C THR A 115 3.51 -9.66 -0.63
N THR A 116 4.69 -10.27 -0.54
CA THR A 116 4.84 -11.73 -0.40
C THR A 116 5.68 -12.07 0.82
N SER A 117 5.51 -13.28 1.34
CA SER A 117 6.37 -13.80 2.41
C SER A 117 7.84 -13.82 2.02
N GLU A 118 8.15 -14.12 0.75
CA GLU A 118 9.51 -14.09 0.21
C GLU A 118 10.10 -12.68 0.21
N ALA A 119 9.35 -11.68 -0.23
CA ALA A 119 9.82 -10.29 -0.25
C ALA A 119 10.10 -9.78 1.16
N LEU A 120 9.23 -10.11 2.11
CA LEU A 120 9.40 -9.80 3.53
C LEU A 120 10.67 -10.47 4.09
N ALA A 121 10.86 -11.77 3.82
CA ALA A 121 12.05 -12.50 4.25
C ALA A 121 13.35 -11.93 3.66
N SER A 122 13.36 -11.61 2.36
CA SER A 122 14.50 -10.98 1.68
C SER A 122 14.82 -9.57 2.21
N ALA A 123 13.81 -8.87 2.72
CA ALA A 123 13.98 -7.61 3.42
C ALA A 123 14.41 -7.76 4.89
N GLY A 124 14.50 -8.98 5.43
CA GLY A 124 14.88 -9.27 6.81
C GLY A 124 13.73 -9.25 7.81
N VAL A 125 12.48 -9.19 7.36
CA VAL A 125 11.29 -9.15 8.22
C VAL A 125 10.95 -10.57 8.68
N VAL A 126 10.92 -10.77 10.00
CA VAL A 126 10.57 -12.06 10.61
C VAL A 126 9.06 -12.19 10.76
N ILE A 127 8.48 -13.26 10.21
CA ILE A 127 7.05 -13.58 10.35
C ILE A 127 6.92 -14.76 11.31
N PHE A 128 6.38 -14.52 12.51
CA PHE A 128 6.31 -15.54 13.57
C PHE A 128 5.16 -16.55 13.44
N ASP A 129 4.21 -16.35 12.51
CA ASP A 129 3.11 -17.28 12.27
C ASP A 129 3.18 -17.85 10.84
N THR A 130 3.99 -18.88 10.67
CA THR A 130 4.27 -19.55 9.38
C THR A 130 3.45 -20.82 9.19
N SER A 131 2.44 -21.07 10.01
CA SER A 131 1.69 -22.33 10.00
C SER A 131 0.87 -22.59 8.72
N SER A 132 0.80 -21.64 7.78
CA SER A 132 0.11 -21.82 6.49
C SER A 132 0.68 -21.03 5.30
N LEU A 133 1.88 -20.45 5.42
CA LEU A 133 2.46 -19.65 4.33
C LEU A 133 2.98 -20.56 3.20
N VAL A 134 2.17 -20.71 2.16
CA VAL A 134 2.62 -21.22 0.86
C VAL A 134 3.67 -20.23 0.33
N PRO A 135 4.88 -20.67 -0.07
CA PRO A 135 5.82 -19.81 -0.78
C PRO A 135 5.12 -19.14 -1.97
N GLU A 136 5.39 -17.85 -2.20
CA GLU A 136 4.68 -17.00 -3.19
C GLU A 136 3.21 -16.63 -2.85
N SER A 137 2.71 -16.95 -1.65
CA SER A 137 1.40 -16.43 -1.24
C SER A 137 1.43 -14.90 -1.11
N THR A 138 0.50 -14.25 -1.79
CA THR A 138 0.22 -12.82 -1.62
C THR A 138 -0.25 -12.58 -0.19
N LEU A 139 0.44 -11.70 0.51
CA LEU A 139 0.10 -11.23 1.84
C LEU A 139 -0.50 -9.83 1.74
N VAL A 140 -1.66 -9.62 2.36
CA VAL A 140 -2.28 -8.29 2.47
C VAL A 140 -1.73 -7.58 3.70
N LEU A 141 -1.10 -6.41 3.49
CA LEU A 141 -0.62 -5.54 4.56
C LEU A 141 -1.73 -4.61 5.06
N SER A 142 -2.58 -4.13 4.16
CA SER A 142 -3.74 -3.30 4.51
C SER A 142 -4.76 -3.32 3.39
N GLU A 143 -6.04 -3.16 3.75
CA GLU A 143 -7.14 -3.10 2.79
C GLU A 143 -8.20 -2.12 3.28
N ILE A 144 -8.75 -1.33 2.36
CA ILE A 144 -9.91 -0.47 2.59
C ILE A 144 -10.90 -0.65 1.45
N ALA A 145 -12.16 -0.90 1.79
CA ALA A 145 -13.27 -0.92 0.86
C ALA A 145 -14.16 0.31 1.08
N ILE A 146 -14.47 1.03 0.00
CA ILE A 146 -15.39 2.18 -0.02
C ILE A 146 -16.59 1.79 -0.89
N PRO A 147 -17.79 1.65 -0.32
CA PRO A 147 -18.97 1.34 -1.11
C PRO A 147 -19.30 2.50 -2.06
N ALA A 148 -19.93 2.19 -3.19
CA ALA A 148 -20.54 3.20 -4.05
C ALA A 148 -21.48 4.07 -3.22
N ARG A 149 -21.47 5.38 -3.47
CA ARG A 149 -22.43 6.28 -2.83
C ARG A 149 -23.84 5.89 -3.29
N ALA A 150 -24.75 5.68 -2.33
CA ALA A 150 -26.17 5.56 -2.66
C ALA A 150 -26.69 6.94 -3.08
N ASP A 151 -27.40 6.98 -4.20
CA ASP A 151 -28.12 8.17 -4.69
C ASP A 151 -29.17 8.66 -3.67
#